data_AF-A0A8T3YKV3-F1
#
_entry.id   AF-A0A8T3YKV3-F1
#
_cell.length_a   1.000
_cell.length_b   1.000
_cell.length_c   1.000
_cell.angle_alpha   90.00
_cell.angle_beta   90.00
_cell.angle_gamma   90.00
#
_symmetry.space_group_name_H-M   'P 1'
#
loop_
_entity.id
_entity.type
_entity.pdbx_description
1 polymer ?
#
loop_
_entity_poly.entity_id
_entity_poly.type
_entity_poly.pdbx_seq_one_letter_code
_entity_poly.pdbx_strand_id
1 'polypeptide(L)' 'MYRCLQCQKEVNSIIIGAVRCPSCGYKIFTKVRDPLTKTVKAV' A
#
# COMPACT_ATOMS: atom_id res chain seq x y z
N MET A 1 -5.55 1.64 -0.49
CA MET A 1 -5.02 0.35 0.04
C MET A 1 -3.52 0.44 0.20
N TYR A 2 -2.93 -0.29 1.14
CA TYR A 2 -1.48 -0.35 1.31
C TYR A 2 -0.96 -1.71 0.88
N ARG A 3 0.24 -1.78 0.29
CA ARG A 3 0.90 -3.02 -0.10
C ARG A 3 2.20 -3.15 0.65
N CYS A 4 2.46 -4.30 1.27
CA CYS A 4 3.76 -4.53 1.88
C CYS A 4 4.83 -4.62 0.79
N LEU A 5 5.96 -3.91 0.94
CA LEU A 5 7.02 -3.94 -0.06
C LEU A 5 7.67 -5.34 -0.19
N GLN A 6 7.76 -6.09 0.92
CA GLN A 6 8.45 -7.38 0.97
C GLN A 6 7.57 -8.54 0.47
N CYS A 7 6.40 -8.74 1.09
CA CYS A 7 5.52 -9.87 0.77
C CYS A 7 4.45 -9.53 -0.26
N GLN A 8 4.39 -8.26 -0.70
CA GLN A 8 3.47 -7.77 -1.72
C GLN A 8 1.98 -7.93 -1.38
N LYS A 9 1.63 -8.31 -0.15
CA LYS A 9 0.25 -8.45 0.30
C LYS A 9 -0.40 -7.10 0.50
N GLU A 10 -1.67 -7.02 0.14
CA GLU A 10 -2.51 -5.85 0.33
C GLU A 10 -3.09 -5.85 1.74
N VAL A 11 -3.03 -4.68 2.37
CA VAL A 11 -3.51 -4.42 3.71
C VAL A 11 -4.42 -3.20 3.63
N ASN A 12 -5.67 -3.38 4.03
CA ASN A 12 -6.70 -2.35 3.91
C ASN A 12 -6.57 -1.28 5.00
N SER A 13 -6.09 -1.65 6.19
CA SER A 13 -5.93 -0.76 7.33
C SER A 13 -4.58 -1.00 8.00
N ILE A 14 -3.80 0.07 8.15
CA ILE A 14 -2.60 0.06 8.98
C ILE A 14 -3.05 0.49 10.37
N ILE A 15 -2.82 -0.35 11.38
CA ILE A 15 -3.15 -0.03 12.77
C ILE A 15 -2.24 1.13 13.21
N ILE A 16 -2.84 2.27 13.56
CA ILE A 16 -2.13 3.47 14.01
C ILE A 16 -1.43 3.12 15.33
N GLY A 17 -0.10 2.97 15.29
CA GLY A 17 0.72 2.56 16.44
C GLY A 17 1.58 1.31 16.21
N ALA A 18 1.22 0.45 15.26
CA ALA A 18 1.99 -0.75 14.92
C ALA A 18 2.03 -0.97 13.40
N VAL A 19 2.94 -0.28 12.73
CA VAL A 19 3.17 -0.45 11.28
C VAL A 19 3.99 -1.73 11.07
N ARG A 20 3.35 -2.90 11.21
CA ARG A 20 3.94 -4.22 10.95
C ARG A 20 3.03 -5.02 10.05
N CYS A 21 3.60 -5.63 9.01
CA CYS A 21 2.86 -6.51 8.13
C CYS A 21 2.47 -7.80 8.89
N PRO A 22 1.18 -8.20 8.89
CA PRO A 22 0.74 -9.40 9.62
C PRO A 22 1.32 -10.71 9.07
N SER A 23 1.91 -10.71 7.87
CA SER A 23 2.48 -11.91 7.26
C SER A 23 4.00 -12.01 7.35
N CYS A 24 4.73 -10.90 7.47
CA CYS A 24 6.20 -10.94 7.43
C CYS A 24 6.88 -10.02 8.45
N GLY A 25 6.12 -9.29 9.28
CA GLY A 25 6.67 -8.36 10.28
C GLY A 25 7.34 -7.11 9.69
N TYR A 26 7.39 -6.98 8.36
CA TYR A 26 8.01 -5.86 7.66
C TYR A 26 7.26 -4.56 7.92
N LYS A 27 8.01 -3.45 8.01
CA LYS A 27 7.47 -2.15 8.46
C LYS A 27 7.21 -1.14 7.33
N ILE A 28 7.59 -1.47 6.10
CA ILE A 28 7.47 -0.56 4.96
C ILE A 28 6.30 -1.01 4.07
N PHE A 29 5.39 -0.07 3.82
CA PHE A 29 4.24 -0.25 2.96
C PHE A 29 4.21 0.83 1.88
N THR A 30 3.77 0.47 0.68
CA THR A 30 3.51 1.38 -0.43
C THR A 30 2.01 1.64 -0.56
N LYS A 31 1.61 2.85 -0.95
CA LYS A 31 0.20 3.12 -1.28
C LYS A 31 -0.10 2.51 -2.64
N VAL A 32 -1.11 1.65 -2.70
CA VAL A 32 -1.66 1.16 -3.95
C VAL A 32 -2.39 2.30 -4.62
N ARG A 33 -2.17 2.44 -5.93
CA ARG A 33 -2.80 3.46 -6.75
C ARG A 33 -4.31 3.22 -6.77
N ASP A 34 -5.09 4.25 -6.46
CA ASP A 34 -6.53 4.19 -6.61
C ASP A 34 -6.91 3.98 -8.09
N PRO A 35 -7.96 3.20 -8.39
CA PRO A 35 -8.38 2.90 -9.76
C PRO A 35 -8.96 4.12 -10.50
N LEU A 36 -8.94 5.30 -9.89
CA LEU A 36 -9.33 6.56 -10.52
C LEU A 36 -8.42 6.85 -11.71
N THR A 37 -8.98 6.70 -12.91
CA THR A 37 -8.32 6.99 -14.17
C THR A 37 -8.00 8.47 -14.23
N LYS A 38 -6.71 8.82 -14.14
CA LYS A 38 -6.26 10.19 -14.34
C LYS A 38 -6.27 10.48 -15.84
N THR A 39 -7.04 11.46 -16.27
CA THR A 39 -6.94 11.99 -17.63
C THR A 39 -5.67 12.84 -17.73
N VAL A 40 -4.73 12.40 -18.56
CA VAL A 40 -3.49 13.14 -18.82
C VAL A 40 -3.62 13.74 -20.23
N LYS A 41 -3.50 15.05 -20.35
CA LYS A 41 -3.37 15.70 -21.67
C LYS A 41 -1.95 15.45 -22.17
N ALA A 42 -1.82 14.88 -23.37
CA ALA A 42 -0.54 14.88 -24.07
C ALA A 42 -0.20 16.33 -24.48
N VAL A 43 1.07 16.70 -24.34
CA VAL A 43 1.63 17.99 -24.80
C VAL A 43 2.10 17.83 -26.23
#